data_AF-A0A3N9VJJ5-F1
#
_entry.id   AF-A0A3N9VJJ5-F1
#
_cell.length_a   1.000
_cell.length_b   1.000
_cell.length_c   1.000
_cell.angle_alpha   90.00
_cell.angle_beta   90.00
_cell.angle_gamma   90.00
#
_symmetry.space_group_name_H-M   'P 1'
#
loop_
_entity.id
_entity.type
_entity.pdbx_description
1 polymer ?
#
loop_
_entity_poly.entity_id
_entity_poly.type
_entity_poly.pdbx_seq_one_letter_code
_entity_poly.pdbx_strand_id
1 'polypeptide(L)' 'MASELALGKPLEEVLKLTDQDIADELGGLPEDKMHCSLLAVTALHTGIMRYLAATGEIGQ' A
#
# COMPACT_ATOMS: atom_id res chain seq x y z
N MET A 1 0.32 10.69 -2.39
CA MET A 1 -0.86 10.15 -1.70
C MET A 1 -0.66 8.74 -1.15
N ALA A 2 -0.49 7.68 -1.95
CA ALA A 2 -0.21 6.34 -1.40
C ALA A 2 0.99 6.31 -0.43
N SER A 3 2.07 7.02 -0.78
CA SER A 3 3.25 7.19 0.06
C SER A 3 3.01 7.99 1.33
N GLU A 4 2.05 8.93 1.32
CA GLU A 4 1.72 9.78 2.46
C GLU A 4 0.86 8.99 3.46
N LEU A 5 -0.07 8.17 2.96
CA LEU A 5 -0.85 7.23 3.76
C LEU A 5 0.06 6.22 4.48
N ALA A 6 1.15 5.79 3.85
CA ALA A 6 2.10 4.85 4.44
C ALA A 6 3.09 5.49 5.43
N LEU A 7 3.29 6.82 5.39
CA LEU A 7 4.35 7.49 6.13
C LEU A 7 4.06 7.51 7.63
N GLY A 8 5.02 7.07 8.46
CA GLY A 8 4.91 7.09 9.91
C GLY A 8 3.99 6.03 10.52
N LYS A 9 3.38 5.17 9.70
CA LYS A 9 2.57 4.03 10.15
C LYS A 9 3.39 2.76 10.29
N PRO A 10 3.01 1.84 11.19
CA PRO A 10 3.63 0.53 11.29
C PRO A 10 3.34 -0.31 10.03
N LEU A 11 4.28 -1.18 9.65
CA LEU A 11 4.19 -1.97 8.40
C LEU A 11 2.91 -2.82 8.32
N GLU A 12 2.45 -3.36 9.45
CA GLU A 12 1.20 -4.11 9.56
C GLU A 12 -0.06 -3.29 9.24
N GLU A 13 -0.03 -1.98 9.45
CA GLU A 13 -1.13 -1.07 9.10
C GLU A 13 -1.07 -0.71 7.62
N VAL A 14 0.14 -0.49 7.09
CA VAL A 14 0.34 -0.24 5.65
C VAL A 14 -0.05 -1.47 4.81
N LEU A 15 0.17 -2.69 5.31
CA LEU A 15 -0.27 -3.93 4.68
C LEU A 15 -1.80 -4.12 4.66
N LYS A 16 -2.54 -3.39 5.50
CA LYS A 16 -4.01 -3.41 5.50
C LYS A 16 -4.63 -2.38 4.55
N LEU A 17 -3.83 -1.46 4.01
CA LEU A 17 -4.33 -0.47 3.05
C LEU A 17 -4.87 -1.16 1.80
N THR A 18 -6.02 -0.66 1.35
CA THR A 18 -6.72 -1.09 0.15
C THR A 18 -6.71 0.03 -0.90
N ASP A 19 -7.02 -0.32 -2.13
CA ASP A 19 -7.11 0.64 -3.23
C ASP A 19 -8.26 1.63 -3.00
N GLN A 20 -9.29 1.18 -2.29
CA GLN A 20 -10.39 2.03 -1.83
C GLN A 20 -9.92 3.08 -0.82
N ASP A 21 -9.06 2.74 0.15
CA ASP A 21 -8.52 3.73 1.11
C ASP A 21 -7.75 4.85 0.40
N ILE A 22 -7.00 4.50 -0.64
CA ILE A 22 -6.30 5.48 -1.47
C ILE A 22 -7.28 6.33 -2.27
N ALA A 23 -8.33 5.71 -2.81
CA ALA A 23 -9.35 6.41 -3.56
C ALA A 23 -10.17 7.37 -2.70
N ASP A 24 -10.52 6.96 -1.49
CA ASP A 24 -11.30 7.75 -0.54
C ASP A 24 -10.49 8.97 -0.06
N GLU A 25 -9.20 8.80 0.23
CA GLU A 25 -8.32 9.93 0.57
C GLU A 25 -8.19 10.93 -0.60
N LEU A 26 -8.24 10.45 -1.84
CA LEU A 26 -8.25 11.29 -3.05
C LEU A 26 -9.57 12.04 -3.26
N GLY A 27 -10.57 11.86 -2.39
CA GLY A 27 -11.91 12.42 -2.54
C GLY A 27 -12.81 11.60 -3.48
N GLY A 28 -12.46 10.33 -3.70
CA GLY A 28 -13.08 9.42 -4.64
C GLY A 28 -12.34 9.36 -5.98
N LEU A 29 -12.31 8.17 -6.59
CA LEU A 29 -11.85 8.00 -7.97
C LEU A 29 -12.98 7.48 -8.85
N PRO A 30 -13.10 7.97 -10.10
CA PRO A 30 -13.93 7.32 -11.10
C PRO A 30 -13.41 5.90 -11.41
N GLU A 31 -14.32 5.00 -11.78
CA GLU A 31 -14.07 3.55 -11.95
C GLU A 31 -12.87 3.25 -12.89
N ASP A 32 -12.75 3.98 -14.00
CA ASP A 32 -11.63 3.88 -14.96
C ASP A 32 -10.25 4.19 -14.37
N LYS A 33 -10.18 4.87 -13.22
CA LYS A 33 -8.93 5.27 -12.57
C LYS A 33 -8.62 4.47 -11.31
N MET A 34 -9.53 3.57 -10.88
CA MET A 34 -9.31 2.68 -9.73
C MET A 34 -8.11 1.75 -9.91
N HIS A 35 -7.78 1.37 -11.15
CA HIS A 35 -6.59 0.57 -11.44
C HIS A 35 -5.29 1.24 -10.95
N CYS A 36 -5.21 2.58 -10.97
CA CYS A 36 -4.05 3.30 -10.47
C CYS A 36 -3.90 3.20 -8.95
N SER A 37 -5.02 3.18 -8.22
CA SER A 37 -5.03 2.97 -6.77
C SER A 37 -4.60 1.55 -6.42
N LEU A 38 -5.10 0.54 -7.16
CA LEU A 38 -4.68 -0.86 -7.00
C LEU A 38 -3.18 -1.05 -7.25
N LEU A 39 -2.65 -0.42 -8.29
CA LEU A 39 -1.22 -0.48 -8.59
C LEU A 39 -0.38 0.12 -7.45
N ALA A 40 -0.83 1.23 -6.86
CA ALA A 40 -0.13 1.90 -5.77
C ALA A 40 -0.09 1.04 -4.49
N VAL A 41 -1.22 0.42 -4.10
CA VAL A 41 -1.28 -0.51 -2.96
C VAL A 41 -0.40 -1.73 -3.19
N THR A 42 -0.50 -2.34 -4.36
CA THR A 42 0.29 -3.53 -4.72
C THR A 42 1.79 -3.23 -4.64
N ALA A 43 2.22 -2.06 -5.12
CA ALA A 43 3.61 -1.64 -5.05
C ALA A 43 4.08 -1.46 -3.60
N LEU A 44 3.27 -0.85 -2.73
CA LEU A 44 3.57 -0.69 -1.31
C LEU A 44 3.71 -2.05 -0.62
N HIS A 45 2.73 -2.94 -0.77
CA HIS A 45 2.75 -4.27 -0.18
C HIS A 45 3.96 -5.08 -0.65
N THR A 46 4.26 -5.05 -1.94
CA THR A 46 5.42 -5.74 -2.52
C THR A 46 6.73 -5.19 -1.96
N GLY A 47 6.84 -3.87 -1.82
CA GLY A 47 8.00 -3.22 -1.21
C GLY A 47 8.23 -3.66 0.24
N ILE A 48 7.15 -3.72 1.02
CA ILE A 48 7.18 -4.17 2.43
C ILE A 48 7.57 -5.65 2.51
N MET A 49 6.95 -6.52 1.72
CA MET A 49 7.30 -7.95 1.69
C MET A 49 8.76 -8.17 1.32
N ARG A 50 9.28 -7.40 0.35
CA ARG A 50 10.69 -7.48 -0.05
C ARG A 50 11.62 -6.98 1.06
N TYR A 51 11.23 -5.93 1.80
CA TYR A 51 11.98 -5.46 2.95
C TYR A 51 12.04 -6.52 4.05
N LEU A 52 10.90 -7.07 4.45
CA LEU A 52 10.80 -8.12 5.47
C LEU A 52 11.59 -9.40 5.08
N ALA A 53 11.56 -9.76 3.79
CA ALA A 53 12.36 -10.88 3.28
C ALA A 53 13.86 -10.60 3.34
N ALA A 54 14.27 -9.34 3.13
CA ALA A 54 15.67 -8.94 3.22
C ALA A 54 16.16 -8.81 4.68
N THR A 55 15.29 -8.44 5.62
CA THR A 55 15.62 -8.32 7.05
C THR A 55 15.59 -9.66 7.79
N GLY A 56 15.17 -10.75 7.14
CA GLY A 56 15.13 -12.10 7.71
C GLY A 56 13.90 -12.37 8.59
N GLU A 57 12.88 -11.50 8.55
CA GLU A 57 11.61 -11.70 9.27
C GLU A 57 10.69 -12.70 8.56
N ILE A 58 10.91 -12.93 7.26
CA ILE A 58 10.30 -14.03 6.50
C ILE A 58 11.42 -14.95 6.02
N GLY A 59 11.83 -15.85 6.91
CA GLY A 59 12.96 -16.73 6.68
C GLY A 59 13.09 -17.82 7.72
N GLN A 60 12.03 -18.64 7.89
CA GLN A 60 12.10 -20.10 8.03
C GLN A 60 10.87 -20.73 7.38
#